data_AF-A0A1M5C0V9-F1
#
_entry.id   AF-A0A1M5C0V9-F1
#
_cell.length_a   1.000
_cell.length_b   1.000
_cell.length_c   1.000
_cell.angle_alpha   90.00
_cell.angle_beta   90.00
_cell.angle_gamma   90.00
#
_symmetry.space_group_name_H-M   'P 1'
#
loop_
_entity.id
_entity.type
_entity.pdbx_description
1 polymer ?
#
loop_
_entity_poly.entity_id
_entity_poly.type
_entity_poly.pdbx_seq_one_letter_code
_entity_poly.pdbx_strand_id
1 'polypeptide(L)' 'MRKHSMLFLAVAILAGVLGFSGLNFAGIEVVRILFLIFADLLVVSLLARLFFDDKKMKMQRVKSK' A
#
# COMPACT_ATOMS: atom_id res chain seq x y z
N MET A 1 12.39 6.13 6.76
CA MET A 1 11.19 5.36 6.35
C MET A 1 11.00 5.23 4.83
N ARG A 2 11.90 5.72 3.96
CA ARG A 2 11.72 5.71 2.48
C ARG A 2 11.86 4.33 1.82
N LYS A 3 12.50 3.37 2.49
CA LYS A 3 12.83 2.05 1.92
C LYS A 3 11.62 1.10 1.81
N HIS A 4 10.63 1.21 2.70
CA HIS A 4 9.53 0.25 2.77
C HIS A 4 8.37 0.55 1.80
N SER A 5 8.17 1.82 1.44
CA SER A 5 7.10 2.18 0.49
C SER A 5 7.40 1.71 -0.93
N MET A 6 8.68 1.56 -1.29
CA MET A 6 9.08 0.99 -2.58
C MET A 6 8.78 -0.51 -2.63
N LEU A 7 8.96 -1.23 -1.52
CA LEU A 7 8.58 -2.65 -1.40
C LEU A 7 7.07 -2.84 -1.46
N PHE A 8 6.30 -1.99 -0.79
CA PHE A 8 4.84 -2.06 -0.81
C PHE A 8 4.27 -1.83 -2.22
N LEU A 9 4.82 -0.87 -2.95
CA LEU A 9 4.48 -0.62 -4.35
C LEU A 9 4.82 -1.84 -5.24
N ALA A 10 6.01 -2.42 -5.08
CA ALA A 10 6.44 -3.57 -5.86
C ALA A 10 5.56 -4.81 -5.60
N VAL A 11 5.22 -5.09 -4.34
CA VAL A 11 4.34 -6.21 -3.96
C VAL A 11 2.94 -6.04 -4.54
N ALA A 12 2.40 -4.81 -4.56
CA ALA A 12 1.07 -4.58 -5.12
C ALA A 12 1.02 -4.72 -6.64
N ILE A 13 2.06 -4.29 -7.36
CA ILE A 13 2.18 -4.53 -8.81
C ILE A 13 2.26 -6.04 -9.08
N LEU A 14 3.09 -6.78 -8.33
CA LEU A 14 3.21 -8.24 -8.49
C LEU A 14 1.91 -8.97 -8.20
N ALA A 15 1.21 -8.61 -7.12
CA ALA A 15 -0.09 -9.18 -6.79
C ALA A 15 -1.13 -8.93 -7.89
N GLY A 16 -1.07 -7.76 -8.55
CA GLY A 16 -2.00 -7.42 -9.63
C GLY A 16 -1.74 -8.16 -10.92
N VAL A 17 -0.48 -8.26 -11.30
CA VAL A 17 -0.09 -9.06 -12.46
C VAL A 17 -0.46 -10.53 -12.24
N LEU A 18 -0.25 -11.08 -11.03
CA LEU A 18 -0.60 -12.47 -10.71
C LEU A 18 -2.11 -12.71 -10.64
N GLY A 19 -2.88 -11.78 -10.05
CA GLY A 19 -4.34 -11.91 -9.93
C GLY A 19 -5.10 -11.68 -11.24
N PHE A 20 -4.57 -10.83 -12.13
CA PHE A 20 -5.22 -10.45 -13.40
C PHE A 20 -4.54 -10.99 -14.67
N SER A 21 -3.60 -11.94 -14.57
CA SER A 21 -2.96 -12.60 -15.73
C SER A 21 -3.91 -13.41 -16.63
N GLY A 22 -5.23 -13.29 -16.48
CA GLY A 22 -6.22 -13.90 -17.37
C GLY A 22 -6.34 -15.43 -17.26
N LEU A 23 -5.62 -16.03 -16.32
CA LEU A 23 -5.72 -17.45 -16.00
C LEU A 23 -7.09 -17.71 -15.36
N ASN A 24 -7.89 -18.59 -15.96
CA ASN A 24 -9.21 -18.98 -15.46
C ASN A 24 -9.10 -20.40 -14.86
N PHE A 25 -8.69 -20.46 -13.60
CA PHE A 25 -8.73 -21.65 -12.77
C PHE A 25 -9.63 -21.41 -11.56
N ALA A 26 -10.28 -22.45 -11.05
CA ALA A 26 -11.18 -22.34 -9.88
C ALA A 26 -10.51 -21.72 -8.64
N GLY A 27 -9.19 -21.88 -8.47
CA GLY A 27 -8.44 -21.25 -7.36
C GLY A 27 -8.12 -19.77 -7.54
N ILE A 28 -8.23 -19.23 -8.76
CA ILE A 28 -7.82 -17.86 -9.08
C ILE A 28 -8.89 -16.84 -8.68
N GLU A 29 -10.14 -17.26 -8.52
CA GLU A 29 -11.22 -16.39 -8.06
C GLU A 29 -10.90 -15.80 -6.68
N VAL A 30 -10.39 -16.62 -5.76
CA VAL A 30 -9.94 -16.19 -4.43
C VAL A 30 -8.76 -15.22 -4.53
N VAL A 31 -7.81 -15.48 -5.42
CA VAL A 31 -6.65 -14.61 -5.65
C VAL A 31 -7.09 -13.24 -6.20
N ARG A 32 -8.09 -13.19 -7.07
CA ARG A 32 -8.67 -11.94 -7.59
C ARG A 32 -9.32 -11.11 -6.49
N ILE A 33 -10.11 -11.74 -5.61
CA ILE A 33 -10.77 -11.07 -4.48
C ILE A 33 -9.73 -10.53 -3.50
N LEU A 34 -8.73 -11.34 -3.14
CA LEU A 34 -7.66 -10.92 -2.25
C LEU A 34 -6.84 -9.78 -2.88
N PHE A 35 -6.57 -9.86 -4.19
CA PHE A 35 -5.89 -8.79 -4.91
C PHE A 35 -6.68 -7.47 -4.88
N LEU A 36 -8.00 -7.49 -5.06
CA LEU A 36 -8.84 -6.29 -4.97
C LEU A 36 -8.77 -5.61 -3.60
N ILE A 37 -8.79 -6.38 -2.51
CA ILE A 37 -8.67 -5.84 -1.15
C ILE A 37 -7.28 -5.19 -0.95
N PHE A 38 -6.22 -5.86 -1.40
CA PHE A 38 -4.87 -5.31 -1.34
C PHE A 38 -4.69 -4.08 -2.25
N ALA A 39 -5.34 -4.05 -3.40
CA ALA A 39 -5.33 -2.89 -4.30
C ALA A 39 -6.03 -1.69 -3.64
N ASP A 40 -7.15 -1.89 -2.96
CA ASP A 40 -7.83 -0.83 -2.21
C ASP A 40 -6.95 -0.27 -1.09
N LEU A 41 -6.36 -1.16 -0.28
CA LEU A 41 -5.38 -0.79 0.76
C LEU A 41 -4.16 -0.05 0.18
N LEU A 42 -3.70 -0.43 -1.02
CA LEU A 42 -2.62 0.26 -1.72
C LEU A 42 -3.01 1.70 -2.05
N VAL A 43 -4.20 1.88 -2.63
CA VAL A 43 -4.73 3.18 -3.00
C VAL A 43 -4.86 4.06 -1.76
N VAL A 44 -5.47 3.56 -0.68
CA VAL A 44 -5.59 4.31 0.59
C VAL A 44 -4.22 4.68 1.15
N SER A 45 -3.24 3.78 1.10
CA SER A 45 -1.87 4.07 1.57
C SER A 45 -1.16 5.12 0.72
N LEU A 46 -1.35 5.10 -0.60
CA LEU A 46 -0.85 6.12 -1.52
C LEU A 46 -1.49 7.48 -1.27
N LEU A 47 -2.82 7.51 -1.10
CA LEU A 47 -3.54 8.72 -0.71
C LEU A 47 -3.02 9.23 0.63
N ALA A 48 -2.93 8.38 1.66
CA ALA A 48 -2.42 8.79 2.95
C ALA A 48 -1.01 9.39 2.83
N ARG A 49 -0.13 8.80 2.04
CA ARG A 49 1.21 9.38 1.84
C ARG A 49 1.20 10.70 1.07
N LEU A 50 0.29 10.87 0.11
CA LEU A 50 0.14 12.12 -0.65
C LEU A 50 -0.47 13.23 0.22
N PHE A 51 -1.45 12.90 1.07
CA PHE A 51 -2.13 13.85 1.94
C PHE A 51 -1.38 14.14 3.25
N PHE A 52 -0.63 13.17 3.78
CA PHE A 52 0.23 13.31 4.97
C PHE A 52 1.70 13.63 4.60
N ASP A 53 1.94 14.29 3.47
CA ASP A 53 3.29 14.71 3.08
C ASP A 53 3.81 15.78 4.05
N ASP A 54 4.87 15.41 4.76
CA ASP A 54 5.86 16.24 5.46
C ASP A 54 5.37 17.53 6.15
N LYS A 55 4.26 17.48 6.88
CA LYS A 55 4.15 18.39 8.04
C LYS A 55 5.19 17.94 9.03
N LYS A 56 6.39 18.54 8.92
CA LYS A 56 7.46 18.49 9.92
C LYS A 56 6.81 18.62 11.28
N MET A 57 6.56 17.49 11.93
CA MET A 57 6.12 17.47 13.31
C MET A 57 7.32 18.02 14.07
N LYS A 58 7.34 19.34 14.23
CA LYS A 58 8.30 20.03 15.07
C LYS A 58 8.09 19.40 16.43
N MET A 59 9.03 18.55 16.85
CA MET A 59 9.06 18.00 18.19
C MET A 59 9.01 19.20 19.12
N GLN A 60 7.82 19.49 19.64
CA GLN A 60 7.64 20.55 20.58
C GLN A 60 8.26 20.02 21.86
N ARG A 61 9.52 20.38 22.09
CA ARG A 61 10.26 20.04 23.29
C ARG A 61 9.49 20.66 24.45
N VAL A 62 8.67 19.85 25.11
CA VAL A 62 8.00 20.23 26.35
C VAL A 62 9.12 20.56 27.33
N LYS A 63 9.24 21.84 27.64
CA LYS A 63 10.15 22.34 28.65
C LYS A 63 9.53 21.90 29.98
N SER A 64 10.00 20.77 30.52
CA SER A 64 9.71 20.42 31.91
C SER A 64 10.34 21.51 32.77
N LYS A 65 9.49 22.27 33.46
CA LYS A 65 9.87 23.32 34.39
C LYS A 65 10.13 22.70 35.76
#